data_AF-A0A133V7D2-F1
#
_entry.id   AF-A0A133V7D2-F1
#
_cell.length_a   1.000
_cell.length_b   1.000
_cell.length_c   1.000
_cell.angle_alpha   90.00
_cell.angle_beta   90.00
_cell.angle_gamma   90.00
#
_symmetry.space_group_name_H-M   'P 1'
#
loop_
_entity.id
_entity.type
_entity.pdbx_description
1 polymer ?
#
loop_
_entity_poly.entity_id
_entity_poly.type
_entity_poly.pdbx_seq_one_letter_code
_entity_poly.pdbx_strand_id
1 'polypeptide(L)' 'MHETKKRSIAKSISYRIGCIIITLAVVYLISKDIKLAGIITVVHQIIVTMFYYLHERVWNRSE' A
#
# COMPACT_ATOMS: atom_id res chain seq x y z
N MET A 1 19.16 20.09 -0.84
CA MET A 1 19.23 18.85 -1.64
C MET A 1 18.15 18.90 -2.69
N HIS A 2 18.49 19.09 -3.97
CA HIS A 2 17.54 18.94 -5.07
C HIS A 2 17.19 17.44 -5.20
N GLU A 3 16.18 17.00 -4.45
CA GLU A 3 15.56 15.69 -4.63
C GLU A 3 14.90 15.68 -6.01
N THR A 4 15.62 15.20 -7.02
CA THR A 4 15.07 15.04 -8.37
C THR A 4 13.83 14.15 -8.26
N LYS A 5 12.65 14.64 -8.66
CA LYS A 5 11.35 13.93 -8.57
C LYS A 5 11.42 12.43 -8.94
N LYS A 6 12.32 12.07 -9.87
CA LYS A 6 12.64 10.70 -10.30
C LYS A 6 13.11 9.76 -9.16
N ARG A 7 13.93 10.24 -8.22
CA ARG A 7 14.47 9.42 -7.12
C ARG A 7 13.42 9.11 -6.05
N SER A 8 12.55 10.09 -5.76
CA SER A 8 11.44 9.93 -4.81
C SER A 8 10.38 8.95 -5.34
N ILE A 9 10.08 9.00 -6.64
CA ILE A 9 9.19 8.01 -7.29
C ILE A 9 9.79 6.61 -7.22
N ALA A 10 11.07 6.43 -7.55
CA ALA A 10 11.74 5.13 -7.46
C ALA A 10 11.68 4.57 -6.03
N LYS A 11 11.96 5.40 -5.02
CA LYS A 11 11.89 5.01 -3.60
C LYS A 11 10.46 4.61 -3.18
N SER A 12 9.45 5.38 -3.60
CA SER A 12 8.05 5.07 -3.34
C SER A 12 7.61 3.76 -4.00
N ILE A 13 8.08 3.48 -5.22
CA ILE A 13 7.78 2.24 -5.94
C ILE A 13 8.43 1.05 -5.23
N SER A 14 9.72 1.15 -4.87
CA SER A 14 10.41 0.11 -4.12
C SER A 14 9.73 -0.21 -2.79
N TYR A 15 9.30 0.82 -2.06
CA TYR A 15 8.54 0.65 -0.81
C TYR A 15 7.20 -0.07 -1.05
N ARG A 16 6.44 0.34 -2.08
CA ARG A 16 5.16 -0.29 -2.41
C ARG A 16 5.32 -1.76 -2.82
N ILE A 17 6.33 -2.08 -3.62
CA ILE A 17 6.62 -3.46 -4.02
C ILE A 17 6.93 -4.32 -2.79
N GLY A 18 7.77 -3.81 -1.87
CA GLY A 18 8.05 -4.49 -0.60
C GLY A 18 6.79 -4.76 0.23
N CYS A 19 5.93 -3.75 0.41
CA CYS A 19 4.66 -3.91 1.14
C CYS A 19 3.72 -4.93 0.49
N ILE A 20 3.64 -4.96 -0.85
CA ILE A 20 2.80 -5.94 -1.58
C ILE A 20 3.33 -7.36 -1.34
N ILE A 21 4.64 -7.57 -1.44
CA ILE A 21 5.27 -8.89 -1.22
C ILE A 21 5.01 -9.37 0.20
N ILE A 22 5.21 -8.50 1.21
CA ILE A 22 4.99 -8.84 2.62
C ILE A 22 3.52 -9.18 2.86
N THR A 23 2.59 -8.36 2.36
CA THR A 23 1.15 -8.61 2.53
C THR A 23 0.75 -9.94 1.90
N LEU A 24 1.20 -10.19 0.66
CA LEU A 24 0.92 -11.44 -0.04
C LEU A 24 1.49 -12.65 0.72
N ALA A 25 2.72 -12.54 1.22
CA ALA A 25 3.37 -13.59 2.00
C ALA A 25 2.63 -13.88 3.31
N VAL A 26 2.21 -12.85 4.05
CA VAL A 26 1.44 -13.01 5.30
C VAL A 26 0.10 -13.68 5.04
N VAL A 27 -0.65 -13.19 4.04
CA VAL A 27 -1.98 -13.75 3.73
C VAL A 27 -1.86 -15.18 3.20
N TYR A 28 -0.86 -15.47 2.38
CA TYR A 28 -0.57 -16.82 1.90
C TYR A 28 -0.16 -17.75 3.05
N LEU A 29 0.66 -17.28 3.99
CA LEU A 29 1.09 -18.09 5.14
C LEU A 29 -0.10 -18.51 6.02
N ILE A 30 -1.10 -17.65 6.15
CA ILE A 30 -2.31 -17.91 6.93
C ILE A 30 -3.31 -18.78 6.14
N SER A 31 -3.58 -18.40 4.89
CA SER A 31 -4.66 -19.02 4.10
C SER A 31 -4.22 -20.28 3.34
N LYS A 32 -2.91 -20.42 3.09
CA LYS A 32 -2.29 -21.43 2.19
C LYS A 32 -2.87 -21.47 0.76
N ASP A 33 -3.59 -20.43 0.35
CA ASP A 33 -4.18 -20.28 -0.97
C ASP A 33 -3.64 -19.01 -1.64
N ILE A 34 -2.95 -19.20 -2.77
CA ILE A 34 -2.31 -18.13 -3.53
C ILE A 34 -3.32 -17.22 -4.26
N LYS A 35 -4.47 -17.76 -4.68
CA LYS A 35 -5.53 -16.98 -5.35
C LYS A 35 -6.17 -16.04 -4.34
N LEU A 36 -6.52 -16.57 -3.17
CA LEU A 36 -7.12 -15.80 -2.10
C LEU A 36 -6.16 -14.72 -1.58
N ALA A 37 -4.87 -15.05 -1.44
CA ALA A 37 -3.84 -14.09 -1.06
C ALA A 37 -3.70 -12.93 -2.06
N GLY A 38 -3.75 -13.22 -3.36
CA GLY A 38 -3.71 -12.20 -4.41
C GLY A 38 -4.89 -11.23 -4.34
N ILE A 39 -6.11 -11.77 -4.22
CA ILE A 39 -7.33 -10.95 -4.11
C ILE A 39 -7.29 -10.06 -2.87
N ILE A 40 -6.96 -10.63 -1.71
CA ILE A 40 -6.87 -9.87 -0.45
C ILE A 40 -5.81 -8.78 -0.56
N THR A 41 -4.66 -9.08 -1.16
CA THR A 41 -3.59 -8.08 -1.30
C THR A 41 -4.02 -6.89 -2.14
N VAL A 42 -4.72 -7.12 -3.26
CA VAL A 42 -5.24 -6.02 -4.11
C VAL A 42 -6.29 -5.21 -3.37
N VAL A 43 -7.26 -5.86 -2.74
CA VAL A 43 -8.32 -5.20 -1.98
C VAL A 43 -7.73 -4.40 -0.82
N HIS A 44 -6.76 -4.95 -0.10
CA HIS A 44 -6.06 -4.28 1.00
C HIS A 44 -5.42 -2.96 0.56
N GLN A 45 -4.73 -2.95 -0.59
CA GLN A 45 -4.10 -1.73 -1.11
C GLN A 45 -5.10 -0.64 -1.47
N ILE A 46 -6.26 -1.03 -2.02
CA ILE A 46 -7.35 -0.09 -2.32
C ILE A 46 -7.91 0.50 -1.03
N ILE A 47 -8.21 -0.34 -0.04
CA ILE A 47 -8.76 0.09 1.26
C ILE A 47 -7.80 1.05 1.97
N VAL A 48 -6.52 0.72 2.06
CA VAL A 48 -5.53 1.59 2.72
C VAL A 48 -5.41 2.93 1.99
N THR A 49 -5.46 2.93 0.66
CA THR A 49 -5.43 4.17 -0.13
C THR A 49 -6.69 5.02 0.12
N MET A 50 -7.88 4.41 0.13
CA MET A 50 -9.12 5.11 0.47
C MET A 50 -9.09 5.63 1.91
N PHE A 51 -8.60 4.83 2.86
CA PHE A 51 -8.49 5.21 4.26
C PHE A 51 -7.54 6.41 4.43
N TYR A 52 -6.39 6.40 3.76
CA TYR A 52 -5.46 7.54 3.75
C TYR A 52 -6.13 8.80 3.19
N TYR A 53 -6.84 8.68 2.06
CA TYR A 53 -7.59 9.81 1.48
C TYR A 53 -8.66 10.34 2.44
N LEU A 54 -9.45 9.45 3.06
CA LEU A 54 -10.46 9.85 4.05
C LEU A 54 -9.83 10.50 5.28
N HIS A 55 -8.71 9.97 5.76
CA HIS A 55 -7.96 10.52 6.87
C HIS A 55 -7.47 11.95 6.56
N GLU A 56 -6.85 12.16 5.39
CA GLU A 56 -6.47 13.50 4.93
C GLU A 56 -7.68 14.44 4.86
N ARG A 57 -8.84 13.96 4.36
CA ARG A 57 -10.05 14.78 4.24
C ARG A 57 -10.66 15.16 5.58
N VAL A 58 -10.70 14.24 6.54
CA VAL A 58 -11.17 14.51 7.90
C VAL A 58 -10.22 15.47 8.59
N TRP A 59 -8.92 15.24 8.49
CA TRP A 59 -7.89 16.09 9.11
C TRP A 59 -7.88 17.51 8.53
N ASN A 60 -8.03 17.65 7.21
CA ASN A 60 -8.12 18.94 6.52
C ASN A 60 -9.46 19.66 6.79
N ARG A 61 -10.44 19.00 7.41
CA ARG A 61 -11.70 19.62 7.81
C ARG A 61 -11.71 20.07 9.28
N SER A 62 -10.71 19.66 10.05
CA SER A 62 -10.49 20.04 11.46
C SER A 62 -9.50 21.20 11.64
N GLU A 63 -9.06 21.81 10.53
CA GLU A 63 -8.37 23.10 10.47
C GLU A 63 -9.29 24.12 9.77
#